data_AF-A0A924DEI4-F1
#
_entry.id   AF-A0A924DEI4-F1
#
_cell.length_a   1.000
_cell.length_b   1.000
_cell.length_c   1.000
_cell.angle_alpha   90.00
_cell.angle_beta   90.00
_cell.angle_gamma   90.00
#
_symmetry.space_group_name_H-M   'P 1'
#
loop_
_entity.id
_entity.type
_entity.pdbx_description
1 polymer ?
#
loop_
_entity_poly.entity_id
_entity_poly.type
_entity_poly.pdbx_seq_one_letter_code
_entity_poly.pdbx_strand_id
1 'polypeptide(L)'
;MKIGYPCKNIQLATTHSKTFRLASYSEERLCEAVLWNLEGLGNILEFNAEAGFLVFRLSSDIVPFASHDVCTMDWRERFQSEFSRIAERICHYEMRVSTHPGQFILLNSPREEVVVASFRELDYHAAVLDLVGADSTGRIQIHLGGTYGDKSAAINRFAETFPLLPEKVRNRLVVENDERQYSLADCLVLYEKIGIPILFDAFHHLLFNNGESYAEA
;
A
#
# COMPACT_ATOMS: atom_id res chain seq x y z
N MET A 1 -20.99 -7.50 -2.10
CA MET A 1 -19.67 -7.17 -2.67
C MET A 1 -19.50 -5.66 -2.58
N LYS A 2 -18.41 -5.16 -2.00
CA LYS A 2 -18.07 -3.73 -2.07
C LYS A 2 -17.17 -3.50 -3.29
N ILE A 3 -17.34 -2.39 -3.98
CA ILE A 3 -16.58 -2.03 -5.19
C ILE A 3 -15.74 -0.79 -4.88
N GLY A 4 -14.59 -0.69 -5.54
CA GLY A 4 -13.65 0.41 -5.38
C GLY A 4 -12.77 0.60 -6.59
N TYR A 5 -11.96 1.66 -6.53
CA TYR A 5 -10.95 1.97 -7.53
C TYR A 5 -9.71 2.59 -6.85
N PRO A 6 -8.56 2.64 -7.54
CA PRO A 6 -7.33 3.14 -6.93
C PRO A 6 -7.06 4.61 -7.22
N CYS A 7 -6.51 5.30 -6.21
CA CYS A 7 -5.71 6.53 -6.26
C CYS A 7 -6.36 7.81 -6.83
N LYS A 8 -7.15 7.77 -7.89
CA LYS A 8 -7.62 8.99 -8.55
C LYS A 8 -9.05 8.85 -9.04
N ASN A 9 -9.87 9.83 -8.69
CA ASN A 9 -11.14 10.05 -9.35
C ASN A 9 -10.91 10.98 -10.55
N ILE A 10 -11.17 10.50 -11.77
CA ILE A 10 -10.96 11.30 -12.99
C ILE A 10 -12.08 12.32 -13.25
N GLN A 11 -13.20 12.23 -12.54
CA GLN A 11 -14.32 13.17 -12.64
C GLN A 11 -14.13 14.39 -11.73
N LEU A 12 -13.28 14.27 -10.70
CA LEU A 12 -12.95 15.37 -9.80
C LEU A 12 -11.67 16.07 -10.27
N ALA A 13 -11.65 17.39 -10.14
CA ALA A 13 -10.44 18.18 -10.38
C ALA A 13 -9.38 18.00 -9.28
N THR A 14 -9.77 17.40 -8.15
CA THR A 14 -8.89 17.19 -7.00
C THR A 14 -8.09 15.89 -7.09
N THR A 15 -7.03 15.79 -6.28
CA THR A 15 -6.20 14.59 -6.15
C THR A 15 -5.67 14.47 -4.73
N HIS A 16 -5.29 13.25 -4.34
CA HIS A 16 -4.59 12.99 -3.09
C HIS A 16 -3.18 12.40 -3.31
N SER A 17 -2.60 12.71 -4.48
CA SER A 17 -1.31 12.19 -4.94
C SER A 17 -0.36 13.29 -5.45
N LYS A 18 -0.53 14.53 -4.98
CA LYS A 18 0.35 15.64 -5.33
C LYS A 18 1.72 15.39 -4.70
N THR A 19 2.74 15.35 -5.54
CA THR A 19 4.14 15.21 -5.16
C THR A 19 4.99 16.26 -5.87
N PHE A 20 6.27 16.34 -5.55
CA PHE A 20 7.23 17.26 -6.15
C PHE A 20 8.60 16.60 -6.30
N ARG A 21 9.54 17.24 -6.99
CA ARG A 21 10.90 16.68 -7.16
C ARG A 21 11.68 16.76 -5.84
N LEU A 22 12.52 15.75 -5.56
CA LEU A 22 13.37 15.73 -4.37
C LEU A 22 14.27 16.98 -4.25
N ALA A 23 14.84 17.45 -5.36
CA ALA A 23 15.66 18.68 -5.41
C ALA A 23 14.91 19.96 -4.99
N SER A 24 13.60 19.87 -4.87
CA SER A 24 12.66 20.93 -4.55
C SER A 24 12.07 20.76 -3.15
N TYR A 25 12.60 19.83 -2.35
CA TYR A 25 12.12 19.54 -1.01
C TYR A 25 12.33 20.73 -0.06
N SER A 26 11.25 21.13 0.59
CA SER A 26 11.23 21.98 1.77
C SER A 26 10.05 21.56 2.65
N GLU A 27 10.13 21.82 3.95
CA GLU A 27 9.03 21.54 4.89
C GLU A 27 7.74 22.29 4.50
N GLU A 28 7.87 23.52 3.98
CA GLU A 28 6.75 24.31 3.45
C GLU A 28 6.04 23.59 2.29
N ARG A 29 6.80 23.13 1.29
CA ARG A 29 6.23 22.40 0.14
C ARG A 29 5.65 21.05 0.53
N LEU A 30 6.27 20.37 1.49
CA LEU A 30 5.71 19.17 2.08
C LEU A 30 4.34 19.48 2.70
N CYS A 31 4.24 20.52 3.53
CA CYS A 31 2.98 20.94 4.15
C CYS A 31 1.91 21.28 3.11
N GLU A 32 2.25 22.08 2.10
CA GLU A 32 1.33 22.42 1.02
C GLU A 32 0.81 21.18 0.28
N ALA A 33 1.69 20.22 -0.01
CA ALA A 33 1.32 19.00 -0.70
C ALA A 33 0.42 18.10 0.16
N VAL A 34 0.76 17.91 1.43
CA VAL A 34 -0.02 17.07 2.36
C VAL A 34 -1.40 17.67 2.58
N LEU A 35 -1.51 18.97 2.86
CA LEU A 35 -2.79 19.63 3.07
C LEU A 35 -3.68 19.53 1.83
N TRP A 36 -3.11 19.77 0.64
CA TRP A 36 -3.81 19.59 -0.62
C TRP A 36 -4.29 18.15 -0.80
N ASN A 37 -3.44 17.18 -0.49
CA ASN A 37 -3.76 15.77 -0.66
C ASN A 37 -4.87 15.31 0.29
N LEU A 38 -4.84 15.73 1.55
CA LEU A 38 -5.85 15.36 2.53
C LEU A 38 -7.20 16.03 2.22
N GLU A 39 -7.20 17.30 1.79
CA GLU A 39 -8.43 17.96 1.30
C GLU A 39 -9.01 17.21 0.09
N GLY A 40 -8.15 16.87 -0.88
CA GLY A 40 -8.57 16.11 -2.06
C GLY A 40 -9.06 14.70 -1.74
N LEU A 41 -8.43 14.01 -0.80
CA LEU A 41 -8.89 12.72 -0.31
C LEU A 41 -10.27 12.85 0.32
N GLY A 42 -10.49 13.88 1.15
CA GLY A 42 -11.80 14.17 1.73
C GLY A 42 -12.91 14.26 0.69
N ASN A 43 -12.70 15.04 -0.37
CA ASN A 43 -13.67 15.22 -1.45
C ASN A 43 -13.91 13.92 -2.24
N ILE A 44 -12.87 13.09 -2.44
CA ILE A 44 -13.01 11.78 -3.08
C ILE A 44 -13.85 10.83 -2.22
N LEU A 45 -13.64 10.83 -0.90
CA LEU A 45 -14.41 9.98 0.02
C LEU A 45 -15.89 10.38 0.05
N GLU A 46 -16.21 11.68 0.03
CA GLU A 46 -17.60 12.15 -0.07
C GLU A 46 -18.25 11.68 -1.38
N PHE A 47 -17.60 11.91 -2.52
CA PHE A 47 -18.09 11.42 -3.82
C PHE A 47 -18.30 9.89 -3.81
N ASN A 48 -17.35 9.15 -3.26
CA ASN A 48 -17.40 7.70 -3.19
C ASN A 48 -18.60 7.22 -2.38
N ALA A 49 -18.92 7.89 -1.27
CA ALA A 49 -20.09 7.56 -0.47
C ALA A 49 -21.39 7.74 -1.26
N GLU A 50 -21.52 8.87 -1.96
CA GLU A 50 -22.70 9.17 -2.78
C GLU A 50 -22.85 8.21 -3.97
N ALA A 51 -21.74 7.80 -4.57
CA ALA A 51 -21.71 6.88 -5.72
C ALA A 51 -21.72 5.39 -5.33
N GLY A 52 -21.64 5.06 -4.05
CA GLY A 52 -21.64 3.68 -3.55
C GLY A 52 -20.30 2.93 -3.68
N PHE A 53 -19.18 3.65 -3.87
CA PHE A 53 -17.83 3.08 -3.86
C PHE A 53 -17.30 3.01 -2.43
N LEU A 54 -17.40 1.84 -1.79
CA LEU A 54 -17.03 1.66 -0.39
C LEU A 54 -15.66 0.99 -0.18
N VAL A 55 -14.90 0.79 -1.25
CA VAL A 55 -13.49 0.38 -1.20
C VAL A 55 -12.65 1.44 -1.91
N PHE A 56 -11.52 1.82 -1.34
CA PHE A 56 -10.64 2.80 -1.97
C PHE A 56 -9.17 2.55 -1.68
N ARG A 57 -8.34 2.47 -2.72
CA ARG A 57 -6.89 2.37 -2.54
C ARG A 57 -6.28 3.77 -2.51
N LEU A 58 -5.71 4.11 -1.37
CA LEU A 58 -5.01 5.36 -1.13
C LEU A 58 -3.69 5.40 -1.93
N SER A 59 -3.34 6.59 -2.42
CA SER A 59 -2.07 6.87 -3.06
C SER A 59 -0.93 6.78 -2.05
N SER A 60 0.22 6.26 -2.49
CA SER A 60 1.46 6.35 -1.70
C SER A 60 1.97 7.78 -1.55
N ASP A 61 1.53 8.72 -2.39
CA ASP A 61 2.00 10.10 -2.38
C ASP A 61 1.22 11.02 -1.41
N ILE A 62 0.36 10.49 -0.53
CA ILE A 62 -0.39 11.31 0.45
C ILE A 62 0.56 12.22 1.23
N VAL A 63 1.67 11.66 1.72
CA VAL A 63 2.77 12.41 2.34
C VAL A 63 4.03 12.21 1.51
N PRO A 64 4.36 13.14 0.60
CA PRO A 64 5.53 13.03 -0.26
C PRO A 64 6.82 12.84 0.55
N PHE A 65 7.65 11.87 0.16
CA PHE A 65 8.95 11.60 0.78
C PHE A 65 8.92 11.16 2.25
N ALA A 66 7.76 10.77 2.81
CA ALA A 66 7.63 10.41 4.23
C ALA A 66 8.59 9.31 4.71
N SER A 67 8.98 8.38 3.84
CA SER A 67 9.91 7.27 4.11
C SER A 67 11.37 7.57 3.75
N HIS A 68 11.63 8.70 3.10
CA HIS A 68 12.95 9.11 2.65
C HIS A 68 13.66 9.90 3.75
N ASP A 69 14.97 9.73 3.89
CA ASP A 69 15.79 10.36 4.94
C ASP A 69 15.81 11.91 4.89
N VAL A 70 15.22 12.51 3.85
CA VAL A 70 15.10 13.98 3.73
C VAL A 70 13.95 14.52 4.58
N CYS A 71 12.97 13.65 4.87
CA CYS A 71 11.81 13.99 5.67
C CYS A 71 12.14 13.85 7.15
N THR A 72 12.62 14.93 7.75
CA THR A 72 12.94 15.00 9.20
C THR A 72 11.76 15.49 10.05
N MET A 73 10.73 16.07 9.44
CA MET A 73 9.52 16.53 10.13
C MET A 73 8.70 15.35 10.65
N ASP A 74 8.19 15.45 11.89
CA ASP A 74 7.15 14.54 12.38
C ASP A 74 5.80 14.89 11.75
N TRP A 75 5.59 14.40 10.53
CA TRP A 75 4.37 14.61 9.77
C TRP A 75 3.14 13.97 10.44
N ARG A 76 3.32 12.95 11.29
CA ARG A 76 2.21 12.26 11.97
C ARG A 76 1.56 13.18 12.99
N GLU A 77 2.39 13.83 13.80
CA GLU A 77 1.94 14.85 14.75
C GLU A 77 1.48 16.11 14.02
N ARG A 78 2.26 16.58 13.04
CA ARG A 78 1.99 17.84 12.34
C ARG A 78 0.62 17.87 11.65
N PHE A 79 0.16 16.76 11.08
CA PHE A 79 -1.10 16.67 10.33
C PHE A 79 -2.16 15.83 11.04
N GLN A 80 -2.01 15.58 12.35
CA GLN A 80 -2.91 14.73 13.11
C GLN A 80 -4.37 15.17 12.98
N SER A 81 -4.63 16.48 13.00
CA SER A 81 -5.99 17.03 12.95
C SER A 81 -6.65 16.79 11.59
N GLU A 82 -5.87 16.90 10.52
CA GLU A 82 -6.31 16.72 9.15
C GLU A 82 -6.56 15.23 8.85
N PHE A 83 -5.67 14.34 9.33
CA PHE A 83 -5.90 12.90 9.27
C PHE A 83 -7.13 12.47 10.07
N SER A 84 -7.36 13.05 11.25
CA SER A 84 -8.54 12.74 12.08
C SER A 84 -9.85 13.02 11.35
N ARG A 85 -9.93 14.12 10.59
CA ARG A 85 -11.10 14.43 9.75
C ARG A 85 -11.32 13.39 8.64
N ILE A 86 -10.24 12.83 8.09
CA ILE A 86 -10.33 11.74 7.11
C ILE A 86 -10.78 10.45 7.79
N ALA A 87 -10.27 10.15 8.98
CA ALA A 87 -10.69 9.00 9.77
C ALA A 87 -12.18 9.03 10.11
N GLU A 88 -12.69 10.19 10.51
CA GLU A 88 -14.12 10.40 10.77
C GLU A 88 -14.97 10.05 9.53
N ARG A 89 -14.55 10.47 8.33
CA ARG A 89 -15.25 10.17 7.08
C ARG A 89 -15.21 8.69 6.73
N ILE A 90 -14.03 8.06 6.81
CA ILE A 90 -13.86 6.63 6.52
C ILE A 90 -14.74 5.79 7.46
N CYS A 91 -14.75 6.13 8.74
CA CYS A 91 -15.59 5.47 9.74
C CYS A 91 -17.08 5.71 9.48
N HIS A 92 -17.47 6.97 9.25
CA HIS A 92 -18.87 7.34 9.02
C HIS A 92 -19.49 6.65 7.80
N TYR A 93 -18.74 6.52 6.71
CA TYR A 93 -19.20 5.86 5.48
C TYR A 93 -18.88 4.36 5.43
N GLU A 94 -18.33 3.79 6.51
CA GLU A 94 -17.92 2.38 6.60
C GLU A 94 -17.05 1.93 5.41
N MET A 95 -16.12 2.79 4.99
CA MET A 95 -15.25 2.53 3.86
C MET A 95 -14.08 1.64 4.24
N ARG A 96 -13.71 0.75 3.32
CA ARG A 96 -12.48 -0.03 3.43
C ARG A 96 -11.38 0.63 2.61
N VAL A 97 -10.27 0.95 3.24
CA VAL A 97 -9.11 1.54 2.57
C VAL A 97 -7.93 0.58 2.49
N SER A 98 -7.09 0.74 1.47
CA SER A 98 -5.85 -0.01 1.32
C SER A 98 -4.76 0.85 0.72
N THR A 99 -3.53 0.36 0.70
CA THR A 99 -2.43 0.96 -0.05
C THR A 99 -1.73 -0.10 -0.88
N HIS A 100 -1.04 0.32 -1.94
CA HIS A 100 -0.15 -0.55 -2.71
C HIS A 100 1.13 0.23 -3.02
N PRO A 101 2.17 0.11 -2.17
CA PRO A 101 3.47 0.69 -2.44
C PRO A 101 4.00 0.21 -3.80
N GLY A 102 4.77 1.06 -4.48
CA GLY A 102 5.29 0.72 -5.81
C GLY A 102 6.30 -0.44 -5.83
N GLN A 103 6.71 -0.83 -7.03
CA GLN A 103 7.61 -1.96 -7.33
C GLN A 103 8.99 -1.96 -6.64
N PHE A 104 9.36 -0.88 -5.96
CA PHE A 104 10.65 -0.74 -5.28
C PHE A 104 10.68 -1.37 -3.89
N ILE A 105 9.52 -1.82 -3.38
CA ILE A 105 9.39 -2.42 -2.06
C ILE A 105 9.62 -3.92 -2.18
N LEU A 106 10.81 -4.36 -1.79
CA LEU A 106 11.35 -5.68 -2.10
C LEU A 106 11.88 -6.34 -0.83
N LEU A 107 10.99 -7.05 -0.12
CA LEU A 107 11.35 -7.80 1.10
C LEU A 107 12.22 -9.03 0.81
N ASN A 108 12.29 -9.47 -0.44
CA ASN A 108 13.10 -10.61 -0.86
C ASN A 108 14.45 -10.21 -1.52
N SER A 109 14.78 -8.92 -1.48
CA SER A 109 16.02 -8.39 -2.06
C SER A 109 17.25 -8.99 -1.37
N PRO A 110 18.29 -9.40 -2.12
CA PRO A 110 19.57 -9.81 -1.54
C PRO A 110 20.39 -8.62 -1.02
N ARG A 111 19.96 -7.40 -1.31
CA ARG A 111 20.60 -6.15 -0.90
C ARG A 111 19.93 -5.60 0.36
N GLU A 112 20.67 -5.57 1.46
CA GLU A 112 20.17 -5.13 2.78
C GLU A 112 19.63 -3.71 2.75
N GLU A 113 20.29 -2.79 2.05
CA GLU A 113 19.86 -1.39 1.95
C GLU A 113 18.50 -1.24 1.27
N VAL A 114 18.14 -2.16 0.35
CA VAL A 114 16.82 -2.18 -0.30
C VAL A 114 15.76 -2.71 0.67
N VAL A 115 16.09 -3.73 1.46
CA VAL A 115 15.19 -4.28 2.50
C VAL A 115 14.91 -3.21 3.55
N VAL A 116 15.95 -2.51 4.04
CA VAL A 116 15.81 -1.43 5.03
C VAL A 116 14.96 -0.28 4.47
N ALA A 117 15.16 0.13 3.21
CA ALA A 117 14.31 1.14 2.58
C ALA A 117 12.85 0.66 2.44
N SER A 118 12.65 -0.62 2.11
CA SER A 118 11.33 -1.24 2.04
C SER A 118 10.62 -1.24 3.40
N PHE A 119 11.35 -1.44 4.49
CA PHE A 119 10.80 -1.39 5.84
C PHE A 119 10.30 0.02 6.18
N ARG A 120 11.06 1.06 5.81
CA ARG A 120 10.63 2.46 6.02
C ARG A 120 9.38 2.82 5.23
N GLU A 121 9.28 2.39 3.96
CA GLU A 121 8.08 2.62 3.16
C GLU A 121 6.86 1.89 3.74
N LEU A 122 7.02 0.64 4.14
CA LEU A 122 5.93 -0.14 4.73
C LEU A 122 5.48 0.43 6.09
N ASP A 123 6.42 0.93 6.90
CA ASP A 123 6.10 1.63 8.15
C ASP A 123 5.31 2.92 7.89
N TYR A 124 5.68 3.68 6.87
CA TYR A 124 4.93 4.85 6.40
C TYR A 124 3.48 4.47 6.04
N HIS A 125 3.29 3.45 5.20
CA HIS A 125 1.96 3.02 4.82
C HIS A 125 1.11 2.51 5.98
N ALA A 126 1.71 1.77 6.92
CA ALA A 126 1.02 1.35 8.13
C ALA A 126 0.60 2.56 8.97
N ALA A 127 1.48 3.55 9.12
CA ALA A 127 1.17 4.77 9.86
C ALA A 127 0.07 5.61 9.19
N VAL A 128 0.04 5.71 7.86
CA VAL A 128 -1.07 6.36 7.15
C VAL A 128 -2.38 5.63 7.42
N LEU A 129 -2.40 4.30 7.33
CA LEU A 129 -3.59 3.49 7.62
C LEU A 129 -4.06 3.63 9.08
N ASP A 130 -3.12 3.71 10.04
CA ASP A 130 -3.45 4.00 11.45
C ASP A 130 -4.09 5.40 11.59
N LEU A 131 -3.50 6.43 10.98
CA LEU A 131 -3.94 7.82 11.09
C LEU A 131 -5.30 8.10 10.44
N VAL A 132 -5.61 7.42 9.33
CA VAL A 132 -6.93 7.48 8.69
C VAL A 132 -7.96 6.56 9.34
N GLY A 133 -7.63 5.94 10.48
CA GLY A 133 -8.55 5.10 11.25
C GLY A 133 -8.95 3.81 10.54
N ALA A 134 -8.09 3.26 9.67
CA ALA A 134 -8.37 2.00 9.01
C ALA A 134 -8.37 0.85 10.03
N ASP A 135 -9.45 0.07 10.02
CA ASP A 135 -9.59 -1.12 10.86
C ASP A 135 -8.66 -2.27 10.40
N SER A 136 -8.87 -3.47 10.95
CA SER A 136 -8.09 -4.68 10.60
C SER A 136 -8.28 -5.13 9.14
N THR A 137 -9.24 -4.55 8.42
CA THR A 137 -9.44 -4.81 6.99
C THR A 137 -8.56 -3.93 6.11
N GLY A 138 -7.90 -2.91 6.69
CA GLY A 138 -6.92 -2.06 6.02
C GLY A 138 -5.66 -2.83 5.64
N ARG A 139 -5.42 -3.01 4.33
CA ARG A 139 -4.31 -3.82 3.82
C ARG A 139 -3.25 -3.00 3.10
N ILE A 140 -2.00 -3.45 3.23
CA ILE A 140 -0.86 -3.00 2.44
C ILE A 140 -0.54 -4.13 1.46
N GLN A 141 -0.83 -3.91 0.19
CA GLN A 141 -0.62 -4.88 -0.89
C GLN A 141 0.78 -4.72 -1.46
N ILE A 142 1.53 -5.81 -1.62
CA ILE A 142 2.80 -5.82 -2.36
C ILE A 142 2.90 -7.08 -3.23
N HIS A 143 3.75 -7.04 -4.26
CA HIS A 143 4.19 -8.25 -4.95
C HIS A 143 5.34 -8.92 -4.18
N LEU A 144 5.66 -10.18 -4.52
CA LEU A 144 6.77 -10.89 -3.88
C LEU A 144 8.14 -10.27 -4.22
N GLY A 145 8.26 -9.60 -5.37
CA GLY A 145 9.47 -8.86 -5.75
C GLY A 145 10.23 -9.53 -6.90
N GLY A 146 11.56 -9.62 -6.78
CA GLY A 146 12.41 -10.20 -7.83
C GLY A 146 12.76 -11.68 -7.59
N THR A 147 12.93 -12.48 -8.64
CA THR A 147 13.45 -13.87 -8.47
C THR A 147 14.94 -13.94 -8.17
N TYR A 148 15.72 -12.93 -8.59
CA TYR A 148 17.18 -12.88 -8.43
C TYR A 148 17.90 -14.15 -8.91
N GLY A 149 17.39 -14.78 -9.97
CA GLY A 149 17.94 -16.01 -10.56
C GLY A 149 17.51 -17.32 -9.88
N ASP A 150 16.95 -17.27 -8.68
CA ASP A 150 16.43 -18.44 -7.96
C ASP A 150 15.14 -18.08 -7.22
N LYS A 151 14.00 -18.46 -7.80
CA LYS A 151 12.68 -18.18 -7.27
C LYS A 151 12.47 -18.77 -5.87
N SER A 152 12.89 -20.01 -5.65
CA SER A 152 12.73 -20.70 -4.37
C SER A 152 13.55 -20.02 -3.27
N ALA A 153 14.80 -19.66 -3.57
CA ALA A 153 15.63 -18.89 -2.65
C ALA A 153 15.04 -17.51 -2.35
N ALA A 154 14.45 -16.84 -3.34
CA ALA A 154 13.79 -15.55 -3.16
C ALA A 154 12.54 -15.65 -2.25
N ILE A 155 11.72 -16.68 -2.41
CA ILE A 155 10.57 -16.94 -1.51
C ILE A 155 11.05 -17.19 -0.08
N ASN A 156 12.12 -17.96 0.11
CA ASN A 156 12.70 -18.20 1.43
C ASN A 156 13.23 -16.91 2.07
N ARG A 157 13.95 -16.05 1.32
CA ARG A 157 14.38 -14.74 1.82
C ARG A 157 13.20 -13.87 2.24
N PHE A 158 12.10 -13.87 1.48
CA PHE A 158 10.89 -13.17 1.89
C PHE A 158 10.39 -13.72 3.24
N ALA A 159 10.25 -15.04 3.35
CA ALA A 159 9.75 -15.70 4.55
C ALA A 159 10.63 -15.44 5.79
N GLU A 160 11.95 -15.36 5.62
CA GLU A 160 12.92 -15.02 6.67
C GLU A 160 12.85 -13.53 7.06
N THR A 161 12.58 -12.65 6.09
CA THR A 161 12.52 -11.19 6.29
C THR A 161 11.21 -10.75 6.93
N PHE A 162 10.09 -11.36 6.55
CA PHE A 162 8.75 -11.02 7.03
C PHE A 162 8.61 -10.92 8.55
N PRO A 163 9.09 -11.88 9.39
CA PRO A 163 8.96 -11.78 10.83
C PRO A 163 9.75 -10.61 11.45
N LEU A 164 10.71 -10.03 10.73
CA LEU A 164 11.50 -8.88 11.18
C LEU A 164 10.75 -7.55 11.03
N LEU A 165 9.69 -7.50 10.21
CA LEU A 165 8.85 -6.31 10.07
C LEU A 165 8.16 -5.96 11.40
N PRO A 166 7.89 -4.67 11.69
CA PRO A 166 7.06 -4.29 12.82
C PRO A 166 5.68 -4.97 12.78
N GLU A 167 5.13 -5.34 13.93
CA GLU A 167 3.85 -6.05 14.02
C GLU A 167 2.70 -5.32 13.30
N LYS A 168 2.63 -3.98 13.47
CA LYS A 168 1.63 -3.12 12.82
C LYS A 168 1.66 -3.19 11.27
N VAL A 169 2.81 -3.53 10.69
CA VAL A 169 2.98 -3.75 9.25
C VAL A 169 2.56 -5.17 8.91
N ARG A 170 3.08 -6.18 9.63
CA ARG A 170 2.78 -7.61 9.38
C ARG A 170 1.28 -7.89 9.40
N ASN A 171 0.55 -7.29 10.34
CA ASN A 171 -0.89 -7.49 10.50
C ASN A 171 -1.72 -6.97 9.31
N ARG A 172 -1.14 -6.08 8.49
CA ARG A 172 -1.80 -5.45 7.34
C ARG A 172 -1.28 -5.94 5.99
N LEU A 173 -0.08 -6.51 5.95
CA LEU A 173 0.57 -6.90 4.71
C LEU A 173 -0.16 -8.06 4.03
N VAL A 174 -0.31 -7.96 2.71
CA VAL A 174 -0.81 -9.03 1.84
C VAL A 174 0.08 -9.12 0.61
N VAL A 175 0.20 -10.32 0.06
CA VAL A 175 0.95 -10.55 -1.19
C VAL A 175 0.00 -10.79 -2.35
N GLU A 176 0.36 -10.29 -3.52
CA GLU A 176 -0.42 -10.44 -4.75
C GLU A 176 0.39 -11.21 -5.80
N ASN A 177 -0.28 -12.14 -6.50
CA ASN A 177 0.29 -12.82 -7.66
C ASN A 177 0.52 -11.82 -8.80
N ASP A 178 1.60 -11.99 -9.56
CA ASP A 178 1.96 -11.13 -10.68
C ASP A 178 1.95 -11.89 -12.01
N GLU A 179 2.07 -11.16 -13.11
CA GLU A 179 1.92 -11.65 -14.47
C GLU A 179 3.19 -12.27 -15.07
N ARG A 180 4.30 -12.36 -14.33
CA ARG A 180 5.62 -12.68 -14.90
C ARG A 180 6.49 -13.63 -14.09
N GLN A 181 6.53 -13.44 -12.78
CA GLN A 181 7.49 -14.06 -11.88
C GLN A 181 6.81 -14.96 -10.86
N TYR A 182 5.72 -14.52 -10.23
CA TYR A 182 5.09 -15.24 -9.13
C TYR A 182 3.60 -15.47 -9.39
N SER A 183 3.23 -16.72 -9.69
CA SER A 183 1.82 -17.11 -9.85
C SER A 183 1.12 -17.26 -8.50
N LEU A 184 -0.19 -17.54 -8.52
CA LEU A 184 -0.94 -17.85 -7.30
C LEU A 184 -0.32 -19.01 -6.51
N ALA A 185 0.14 -20.07 -7.20
CA ALA A 185 0.79 -21.21 -6.58
C ALA A 185 2.08 -20.80 -5.82
N ASP A 186 2.86 -19.88 -6.36
CA ASP A 186 4.06 -19.37 -5.67
C ASP A 186 3.68 -18.57 -4.42
N CYS A 187 2.61 -17.78 -4.48
CA CYS A 187 2.06 -17.06 -3.32
C CYS A 187 1.56 -18.03 -2.25
N LEU A 188 0.94 -19.14 -2.64
CA LEU A 188 0.49 -20.20 -1.72
C LEU A 188 1.68 -20.88 -1.01
N VAL A 189 2.80 -21.10 -1.71
CA VAL A 189 4.04 -21.60 -1.05
C VAL A 189 4.52 -20.64 0.04
N LEU A 190 4.42 -19.33 -0.19
CA LEU A 190 4.76 -18.34 0.84
C LEU A 190 3.73 -18.34 1.99
N TYR A 191 2.43 -18.43 1.67
CA TYR A 191 1.38 -18.56 2.68
C TYR A 191 1.61 -19.76 3.60
N GLU A 192 1.95 -20.94 3.07
CA GLU A 192 2.24 -22.13 3.88
C GLU A 192 3.44 -21.93 4.83
N LYS A 193 4.38 -21.04 4.50
CA LYS A 193 5.56 -20.75 5.34
C LYS A 193 5.27 -19.78 6.46
N ILE A 194 4.51 -18.72 6.20
CA ILE A 194 4.40 -17.56 7.11
C ILE A 194 2.96 -17.08 7.36
N GLY A 195 1.95 -17.70 6.74
CA GLY A 195 0.53 -17.36 6.91
C GLY A 195 0.11 -16.00 6.36
N ILE A 196 0.90 -15.40 5.47
CA ILE A 196 0.61 -14.08 4.90
C ILE A 196 -0.60 -14.13 3.95
N PRO A 197 -1.67 -13.34 4.16
CA PRO A 197 -2.83 -13.40 3.27
C PRO A 197 -2.48 -13.04 1.82
N ILE A 198 -3.15 -13.71 0.89
CA ILE A 198 -2.98 -13.51 -0.54
C ILE A 198 -4.11 -12.64 -1.07
N LEU A 199 -3.78 -11.61 -1.83
CA LEU A 199 -4.71 -10.85 -2.66
C LEU A 199 -4.63 -11.42 -4.07
N PHE A 200 -5.74 -12.00 -4.53
CA PHE A 200 -5.81 -12.61 -5.85
C PHE A 200 -6.07 -11.55 -6.93
N ASP A 201 -5.12 -11.37 -7.85
CA ASP A 201 -5.34 -10.60 -9.07
C ASP A 201 -5.75 -11.53 -10.22
N ALA A 202 -6.99 -11.36 -10.64
CA ALA A 202 -7.62 -12.13 -11.71
C ALA A 202 -6.93 -11.99 -13.07
N PHE A 203 -6.43 -10.79 -13.38
CA PHE A 203 -5.81 -10.50 -14.66
C PHE A 203 -4.37 -11.03 -14.71
N HIS A 204 -3.60 -10.86 -13.64
CA HIS A 204 -2.29 -11.50 -13.51
C HIS A 204 -2.41 -13.01 -13.61
N HIS A 205 -3.43 -13.60 -12.96
CA HIS A 205 -3.69 -15.03 -13.04
C HIS A 205 -4.01 -15.51 -14.46
N LEU A 206 -4.82 -14.74 -15.20
CA LEU A 206 -5.12 -15.04 -16.61
C LEU A 206 -3.84 -15.10 -17.46
N LEU A 207 -2.86 -14.24 -17.17
CA LEU A 207 -1.60 -14.15 -17.89
C LEU A 207 -0.57 -15.19 -17.42
N PHE A 208 -0.56 -15.51 -16.13
CA PHE A 208 0.42 -16.39 -15.51
C PHE A 208 -0.19 -17.24 -14.39
N ASN A 209 -0.48 -18.50 -14.71
CA ASN A 209 -1.02 -19.53 -13.83
C ASN A 209 -0.32 -20.87 -14.08
N ASN A 210 -0.62 -21.87 -13.24
CA ASN A 210 -0.08 -23.22 -13.38
C ASN A 210 -1.11 -24.22 -13.93
N GLY A 211 -2.12 -23.73 -14.68
CA GLY A 211 -3.19 -24.52 -15.27
C GLY A 211 -4.51 -24.51 -14.50
N GLU A 212 -4.53 -23.91 -13.30
CA GLU A 212 -5.74 -23.74 -12.51
C GLU A 212 -6.72 -22.74 -13.16
N SER A 213 -7.99 -23.11 -13.21
CA SER A 213 -9.06 -22.24 -13.68
C SER A 213 -9.37 -21.13 -12.66
N TYR A 214 -10.07 -20.09 -13.10
CA TYR A 214 -10.52 -19.00 -12.22
C TYR A 214 -11.39 -19.48 -11.04
N ALA A 215 -12.14 -20.58 -11.21
CA ALA A 215 -13.01 -21.11 -10.15
C ALA A 215 -12.26 -22.01 -9.16
N GLU A 216 -11.09 -22.54 -9.55
CA GLU A 216 -10.22 -23.34 -8.70
C GLU A 216 -9.23 -22.49 -7.90
N ALA A 217 -8.85 -21.34 -8.46
CA ALA A 217 -8.07 -20.29 -7.83
C ALA A 217 -8.85 -19.60 -6.69
#